data_AF-A0A0P9ZHH1-F1
#
_entry.id   AF-A0A0P9ZHH1-F1
#
_cell.length_a   1.000
_cell.length_b   1.000
_cell.length_c   1.000
_cell.angle_alpha   90.00
_cell.angle_beta   90.00
_cell.angle_gamma   90.00
#
_symmetry.space_group_name_H-M   'P 1'
#
loop_
_entity.id
_entity.type
_entity.pdbx_description
1 polymer ?
#
loop_
_entity_poly.entity_id
_entity_poly.type
_entity_poly.pdbx_seq_one_letter_code
_entity_poly.pdbx_strand_id
1 'polypeptide(L)'
;MPSPPASQGIAAQQTPLDTRIAIETPEGIDMILRPAGLVVRSLAFGIDLGIRAAVIGVLFLILQLFDKFGMGLAAIALFLINWWYMVLFEVLDQGRTPGKRAMGLRVVNDDGTPIGWAASLTRNLLRFVDMLPLAYSVGAISCLNHPRFKRLGDLAAGTLVVHTDLPVQRPTLPAVEPYVVPVALQLEEQRAVLSLAERQGDLSEARKQELAAILVEPLHLSADKAVAQVNGIARSLTGAT
;
A
#
# COMPACT_ATOMS: atom_id res chain seq x y z
N MET A 1 -40.52 -6.56 -41.56
CA MET A 1 -39.51 -7.17 -40.68
C MET A 1 -39.54 -6.43 -39.35
N PRO A 2 -39.79 -7.09 -38.21
CA PRO A 2 -39.74 -6.43 -36.91
C PRO A 2 -38.28 -6.15 -36.54
N SER A 3 -38.02 -4.96 -36.00
CA SER A 3 -36.73 -4.50 -35.48
C SER A 3 -36.25 -5.42 -34.35
N PRO A 4 -34.93 -5.66 -34.21
CA PRO A 4 -34.41 -6.44 -33.10
C PRO A 4 -34.68 -5.70 -31.77
N PRO A 5 -35.02 -6.42 -30.69
CA PRO A 5 -35.20 -5.80 -29.38
C PRO A 5 -33.88 -5.18 -28.93
N ALA A 6 -33.95 -3.92 -28.51
CA ALA A 6 -32.85 -3.21 -27.87
C ALA A 6 -32.30 -4.06 -26.72
N SER A 7 -30.99 -4.34 -26.79
CA SER A 7 -30.23 -4.96 -25.71
C SER A 7 -30.51 -4.20 -24.42
N GLN A 8 -31.29 -4.83 -23.53
CA GLN A 8 -31.53 -4.34 -22.19
C GLN A 8 -30.16 -4.23 -21.52
N GLY A 9 -29.70 -3.00 -21.37
CA GLY A 9 -28.42 -2.69 -20.75
C GLY A 9 -28.36 -3.38 -19.39
N ILE A 10 -27.24 -4.08 -19.17
CA ILE A 10 -26.86 -4.64 -17.88
C ILE A 10 -27.19 -3.58 -16.83
N ALA A 11 -28.19 -3.87 -15.98
CA ALA A 11 -28.60 -3.00 -14.90
C ALA A 11 -27.33 -2.47 -14.21
N ALA A 12 -27.21 -1.14 -14.12
CA ALA A 12 -26.04 -0.47 -13.56
C ALA A 12 -25.66 -1.18 -12.25
N GLN A 13 -24.61 -2.01 -12.31
CA GLN A 13 -24.12 -2.72 -11.14
C GLN A 13 -23.72 -1.63 -10.15
N GLN A 14 -24.40 -1.60 -9.01
CA GLN A 14 -24.11 -0.63 -7.96
C GLN A 14 -22.63 -0.76 -7.64
N THR A 15 -21.87 0.31 -7.91
CA THR A 15 -20.44 0.34 -7.61
C THR A 15 -20.27 -0.07 -6.15
N PRO A 16 -19.47 -1.11 -5.85
CA PRO A 16 -19.29 -1.56 -4.48
C PRO A 16 -18.87 -0.37 -3.61
N LEU A 17 -19.40 -0.30 -2.38
CA LEU A 17 -19.01 0.71 -1.41
C LEU A 17 -17.51 0.54 -1.10
N ASP A 18 -16.68 1.32 -1.78
CA ASP A 18 -15.24 1.35 -1.61
C ASP A 18 -14.81 2.80 -1.36
N THR A 19 -13.70 2.97 -0.65
CA THR A 19 -13.11 4.29 -0.35
C THR A 19 -12.18 4.77 -1.48
N ARG A 20 -12.06 4.00 -2.58
CA ARG A 20 -11.22 4.35 -3.73
C ARG A 20 -11.70 5.64 -4.40
N ILE A 21 -10.77 6.56 -4.63
CA ILE A 21 -11.00 7.79 -5.39
C ILE A 21 -10.12 7.78 -6.64
N ALA A 22 -10.69 8.11 -7.79
CA ALA A 22 -9.92 8.37 -9.00
C ALA A 22 -9.47 9.84 -8.99
N ILE A 23 -8.20 10.07 -9.26
CA ILE A 23 -7.63 11.41 -9.44
C ILE A 23 -6.82 11.42 -10.75
N GLU A 24 -6.97 12.48 -11.53
CA GLU A 24 -6.11 12.74 -12.68
C GLU A 24 -4.83 13.38 -12.16
N THR A 25 -3.68 12.74 -12.39
CA THR A 25 -2.39 13.35 -12.05
C THR A 25 -2.02 14.41 -13.09
N PRO A 26 -1.07 15.33 -12.81
CA PRO A 26 -0.64 16.36 -13.76
C PRO A 26 -0.08 15.79 -15.09
N GLU A 27 0.35 14.53 -15.08
CA GLU A 27 0.80 13.78 -16.27
C GLU A 27 -0.37 13.26 -17.13
N GLY A 28 -1.61 13.50 -16.74
CA GLY A 28 -2.82 13.06 -17.43
C GLY A 28 -3.13 11.57 -17.25
N ILE A 29 -2.64 10.97 -16.15
CA ILE A 29 -2.86 9.55 -15.84
C ILE A 29 -3.89 9.45 -14.71
N ASP A 30 -4.90 8.61 -14.90
CA ASP A 30 -5.85 8.27 -13.85
C ASP A 30 -5.21 7.36 -12.80
N MET A 31 -5.06 7.88 -11.58
CA MET A 31 -4.57 7.12 -10.44
C MET A 31 -5.70 6.87 -9.45
N ILE A 32 -5.84 5.62 -9.03
CA ILE A 32 -6.79 5.25 -7.98
C ILE A 32 -6.07 5.35 -6.64
N LEU A 33 -6.49 6.28 -5.80
CA LEU A 33 -6.00 6.45 -4.43
C LEU A 33 -6.97 5.83 -3.42
N ARG A 34 -6.40 5.35 -2.32
CA ARG A 34 -7.15 4.82 -1.17
C ARG A 34 -6.89 5.70 0.06
N PRO A 35 -7.73 6.71 0.33
CA PRO A 35 -7.67 7.53 1.53
C PRO A 35 -7.61 6.67 2.80
N ALA A 36 -6.72 7.03 3.71
CA ALA A 36 -6.56 6.35 4.98
C ALA A 36 -7.52 6.95 6.03
N GLY A 37 -8.31 6.09 6.68
CA GLY A 37 -9.23 6.51 7.73
C GLY A 37 -8.55 6.95 9.03
N LEU A 38 -9.33 7.50 9.95
CA LEU A 38 -8.84 8.05 11.22
C LEU A 38 -8.03 7.04 12.06
N VAL A 39 -8.50 5.79 12.18
CA VAL A 39 -7.91 4.78 13.07
C VAL A 39 -6.46 4.46 12.69
N VAL A 40 -6.21 4.09 11.44
CA VAL A 40 -4.86 3.74 10.95
C VAL A 40 -3.92 4.94 11.02
N ARG A 41 -4.43 6.16 10.83
CA ARG A 41 -3.68 7.40 10.99
C ARG A 41 -3.30 7.65 12.45
N SER A 42 -4.21 7.41 13.38
CA SER A 42 -3.97 7.52 14.83
C SER A 42 -2.94 6.50 15.31
N LEU A 43 -3.00 5.25 14.81
CA LEU A 43 -2.00 4.23 15.11
C LEU A 43 -0.61 4.61 14.58
N ALA A 44 -0.52 5.07 13.32
CA ALA A 44 0.72 5.57 12.75
C ALA A 44 1.31 6.72 13.60
N PHE A 45 0.46 7.67 14.00
CA PHE A 45 0.87 8.76 14.88
C PHE A 45 1.33 8.28 16.27
N GLY A 46 0.67 7.25 16.83
CA GLY A 46 1.05 6.62 18.09
C GLY A 46 2.43 5.97 18.04
N ILE A 47 2.77 5.27 16.94
CA ILE A 47 4.11 4.72 16.72
C ILE A 47 5.14 5.85 16.67
N ASP A 48 4.88 6.89 15.88
CA ASP A 48 5.78 8.04 15.81
C ASP A 48 5.91 8.77 17.15
N LEU A 49 4.85 8.81 17.97
CA LEU A 49 4.89 9.39 19.30
C LEU A 49 5.80 8.57 20.23
N GLY A 50 5.70 7.24 20.19
CA GLY A 50 6.58 6.34 20.93
C GLY A 50 8.05 6.49 20.53
N ILE A 51 8.34 6.56 19.23
CA ILE A 51 9.70 6.80 18.72
C ILE A 51 10.24 8.15 19.20
N ARG A 52 9.45 9.22 19.08
CA ARG A 52 9.86 10.56 19.55
C ARG A 52 10.10 10.58 21.06
N ALA A 53 9.23 9.96 21.84
CA ALA A 53 9.37 9.86 23.29
C ALA A 53 10.64 9.08 23.69
N ALA A 54 10.93 7.97 23.01
CA ALA A 54 12.16 7.22 23.24
C ALA A 54 13.41 8.04 22.91
N VAL A 55 13.46 8.68 21.75
CA VAL A 55 14.60 9.52 21.33
C VAL A 55 14.82 10.69 22.31
N ILE A 56 13.75 11.39 22.68
CA ILE A 56 13.81 12.49 23.66
C ILE A 56 14.25 11.97 25.02
N GLY A 57 13.73 10.83 25.47
CA GLY A 57 14.08 10.22 26.76
C GLY A 57 15.55 9.84 26.85
N VAL A 58 16.09 9.19 25.81
CA VAL A 58 17.53 8.85 25.73
C VAL A 58 18.37 10.13 25.71
N LEU A 59 17.97 11.13 24.93
CA LEU A 59 18.70 12.38 24.86
C LEU A 59 18.70 13.10 26.22
N PHE A 60 17.57 13.12 26.92
CA PHE A 60 17.47 13.72 28.25
C PHE A 60 18.38 13.00 29.26
N LEU A 61 18.41 11.66 29.22
CA LEU A 61 19.27 10.84 30.08
C LEU A 61 20.76 11.12 29.86
N ILE A 62 21.16 11.42 28.62
CA ILE A 62 22.56 11.79 28.29
C ILE A 62 22.84 13.24 28.68
N LEU A 63 21.93 14.15 28.33
CA LEU A 63 22.16 15.59 28.48
C LEU A 63 22.10 16.05 29.94
N GLN A 64 21.34 15.38 30.80
CA GLN A 64 21.30 15.71 32.23
C GLN A 64 22.67 15.62 32.92
N LEU A 65 23.64 14.89 32.34
CA LEU A 65 25.03 14.84 32.85
C LEU A 65 25.75 16.20 32.74
N PHE A 66 25.25 17.12 31.91
CA PHE A 66 25.81 18.45 31.67
C PHE A 66 25.06 19.56 32.41
N ASP A 67 24.26 19.22 33.43
CA ASP A 67 23.50 20.13 34.30
C ASP A 67 22.72 21.20 33.48
N LYS A 68 22.88 22.50 33.78
CA LYS A 68 22.14 23.59 33.12
C LYS A 68 22.40 23.69 31.63
N PHE A 69 23.63 23.41 31.18
CA PHE A 69 23.95 23.41 29.75
C PHE A 69 23.20 22.29 29.03
N GLY A 70 23.19 21.11 29.65
CA GLY A 70 22.43 19.96 29.20
C GLY A 70 20.93 20.23 29.07
N MET A 71 20.33 20.86 30.08
CA MET A 71 18.91 21.25 30.05
C MET A 71 18.59 22.21 28.89
N GLY A 72 19.47 23.20 28.63
CA GLY A 72 19.31 24.11 27.49
C GLY A 72 19.31 23.37 26.15
N LEU A 73 20.27 22.46 25.96
CA LEU A 73 20.34 21.65 24.74
C LEU A 73 19.16 20.68 24.62
N ALA A 74 18.70 20.10 25.73
CA ALA A 74 17.51 19.24 25.76
C ALA A 74 16.25 20.00 25.35
N ALA A 75 16.09 21.25 25.79
CA ALA A 75 14.96 22.10 25.40
C ALA A 75 14.97 22.41 23.89
N ILE A 76 16.14 22.73 23.33
CA ILE A 76 16.31 22.94 21.89
C ILE A 76 15.95 21.66 21.12
N ALA A 77 16.47 20.51 21.55
CA ALA A 77 16.18 19.25 20.90
C ALA A 77 14.70 18.85 21.01
N LEU A 78 14.07 19.09 22.16
CA LEU A 78 12.63 18.89 22.35
C LEU A 78 11.82 19.72 21.36
N PHE A 79 12.19 20.99 21.18
CA PHE A 79 11.57 21.86 20.18
C PHE A 79 11.78 21.29 18.78
N LEU A 80 13.02 20.98 18.39
CA LEU A 80 13.32 20.49 17.06
C LEU A 80 12.59 19.18 16.74
N ILE A 81 12.59 18.22 17.66
CA ILE A 81 11.93 16.93 17.46
C ILE A 81 10.41 17.10 17.37
N ASN A 82 9.78 17.94 18.20
CA ASN A 82 8.33 18.11 18.16
C ASN A 82 7.84 18.79 16.87
N TRP A 83 8.58 19.79 16.40
CA TRP A 83 8.20 20.61 15.25
C TRP A 83 8.68 20.05 13.92
N TRP A 84 9.92 19.57 13.86
CA TRP A 84 10.57 19.20 12.60
C TRP A 84 10.54 17.72 12.29
N TYR A 85 10.40 16.81 13.27
CA TYR A 85 10.39 15.36 12.99
C TYR A 85 9.40 15.00 11.87
N MET A 86 8.14 15.45 11.99
CA MET A 86 7.12 15.13 11.00
C MET A 86 7.42 15.75 9.64
N VAL A 87 7.86 17.01 9.63
CA VAL A 87 8.15 17.74 8.39
C VAL A 87 9.32 17.11 7.65
N LEU A 88 10.42 16.83 8.37
CA LEU A 88 11.62 16.26 7.79
C LEU A 88 11.35 14.88 7.21
N PHE A 89 10.70 13.98 7.95
CA PHE A 89 10.37 12.66 7.41
C PHE A 89 9.38 12.74 6.25
N GLU A 90 8.35 13.58 6.33
CA GLU A 90 7.40 13.73 5.23
C GLU A 90 8.06 14.27 3.95
N VAL A 91 9.03 15.17 4.03
CA VAL A 91 9.67 15.69 2.82
C VAL A 91 10.80 14.78 2.33
N LEU A 92 11.60 14.23 3.25
CA LEU A 92 12.80 13.44 2.89
C LEU A 92 12.46 11.97 2.54
N ASP A 93 11.42 11.39 3.12
CA ASP A 93 10.98 9.99 2.89
C ASP A 93 9.66 9.93 2.11
N GLN A 94 9.47 10.85 1.16
CA GLN A 94 8.35 10.85 0.18
C GLN A 94 6.96 10.74 0.83
N GLY A 95 6.72 11.52 1.88
CA GLY A 95 5.46 11.61 2.59
C GLY A 95 5.29 10.56 3.69
N ARG A 96 6.35 9.85 4.07
CA ARG A 96 6.30 8.76 5.05
C ARG A 96 7.08 9.12 6.30
N THR A 97 6.44 8.91 7.45
CA THR A 97 7.12 8.85 8.75
C THR A 97 7.34 7.40 9.12
N PRO A 98 8.25 7.06 10.04
CA PRO A 98 8.44 5.69 10.49
C PRO A 98 7.13 4.99 10.89
N GLY A 99 6.24 5.68 11.62
CA GLY A 99 4.92 5.16 11.98
C GLY A 99 3.99 4.99 10.79
N LYS A 100 3.95 5.95 9.86
CA LYS A 100 3.16 5.80 8.62
C LYS A 100 3.69 4.67 7.75
N ARG A 101 5.02 4.51 7.65
CA ARG A 101 5.66 3.44 6.89
C ARG A 101 5.30 2.07 7.46
N ALA A 102 5.31 1.92 8.79
CA ALA A 102 4.86 0.70 9.46
C ALA A 102 3.38 0.37 9.18
N MET A 103 2.53 1.40 9.06
CA MET A 103 1.11 1.25 8.72
C MET A 103 0.83 1.21 7.21
N GLY A 104 1.86 1.21 6.35
CA GLY A 104 1.69 1.22 4.90
C GLY A 104 1.02 2.50 4.37
N LEU A 105 1.28 3.64 4.99
CA LEU A 105 0.69 4.94 4.65
C LEU A 105 1.72 5.89 4.05
N ARG A 106 1.25 6.80 3.18
CA ARG A 106 2.03 7.93 2.68
C ARG A 106 1.16 9.16 2.53
N VAL A 107 1.79 10.33 2.55
CA VAL A 107 1.13 11.58 2.20
C VAL A 107 1.43 11.93 0.75
N VAL A 108 0.40 12.36 0.04
CA VAL A 108 0.47 12.96 -1.29
C VAL A 108 -0.29 14.28 -1.31
N ASN A 109 -0.06 15.11 -2.32
CA ASN A 109 -0.95 16.22 -2.63
C ASN A 109 -2.29 15.67 -3.17
N ASP A 110 -3.29 16.53 -3.31
CA ASP A 110 -4.59 16.12 -3.83
C ASP A 110 -4.55 15.52 -5.23
N ASP A 111 -3.58 15.94 -6.04
CA ASP A 111 -3.35 15.43 -7.40
C ASP A 111 -2.42 14.19 -7.41
N GLY A 112 -2.15 13.58 -6.24
CA GLY A 112 -1.33 12.37 -6.10
C GLY A 112 0.19 12.60 -6.15
N THR A 113 0.63 13.83 -6.43
CA THR A 113 2.05 14.18 -6.50
C THR A 113 2.74 14.14 -5.12
N PRO A 114 4.08 13.98 -5.06
CA PRO A 114 4.82 13.99 -3.81
C PRO A 114 4.64 15.30 -3.02
N ILE A 115 4.59 15.19 -1.69
CA ILE A 115 4.43 16.35 -0.81
C ILE A 115 5.67 17.25 -0.83
N GLY A 116 5.46 18.56 -0.89
CA GLY A 116 6.51 19.57 -0.77
C GLY A 116 6.68 20.12 0.65
N TRP A 117 7.73 20.93 0.85
CA TRP A 117 8.03 21.59 2.13
C TRP A 117 6.86 22.42 2.67
N ALA A 118 6.31 23.33 1.85
CA ALA A 118 5.25 24.24 2.27
C ALA A 118 3.99 23.47 2.73
N ALA A 119 3.57 22.47 1.97
CA ALA A 119 2.41 21.64 2.30
C ALA A 119 2.64 20.86 3.62
N SER A 120 3.83 20.27 3.80
CA SER A 120 4.17 19.54 5.03
C SER A 120 4.20 20.48 6.27
N LEU A 121 4.83 21.64 6.13
CA LEU A 121 4.90 22.67 7.18
C LEU A 121 3.51 23.17 7.58
N THR A 122 2.70 23.62 6.61
CA THR A 122 1.34 24.13 6.85
C THR A 122 0.49 23.12 7.61
N ARG A 123 0.51 21.87 7.16
CA ARG A 123 -0.25 20.82 7.83
C ARG A 123 0.25 20.52 9.23
N ASN A 124 1.57 20.46 9.43
CA ASN A 124 2.13 20.12 10.75
C ASN A 124 1.98 21.28 11.75
N LEU A 125 1.94 22.53 11.28
CA LEU A 125 1.62 23.71 12.10
C LEU A 125 0.16 23.66 12.57
N LEU A 126 -0.77 23.37 11.66
CA LEU A 126 -2.21 23.23 11.97
C LEU A 126 -2.53 22.03 12.87
N ARG A 127 -1.57 21.11 13.07
CA ARG A 127 -1.72 20.02 14.04
C ARG A 127 -1.97 20.53 15.46
N PHE A 128 -1.45 21.72 15.82
CA PHE A 128 -1.75 22.33 17.11
C PHE A 128 -3.23 22.68 17.25
N VAL A 129 -3.86 23.14 16.17
CA VAL A 129 -5.30 23.41 16.12
C VAL A 129 -6.09 22.11 16.17
N ASP A 130 -5.62 21.08 15.45
CA ASP A 130 -6.26 19.75 15.48
C ASP A 130 -6.31 19.15 16.89
N MET A 131 -5.34 19.47 17.76
CA MET A 131 -5.23 18.97 19.15
C MET A 131 -6.30 19.53 20.10
N LEU A 132 -6.95 20.65 19.74
CA LEU A 132 -7.92 21.32 20.60
C LEU A 132 -9.31 20.64 20.54
N PRO A 133 -10.17 20.83 21.56
CA PRO A 133 -9.83 21.25 22.93
C PRO A 133 -9.22 20.11 23.76
N LEU A 134 -9.47 18.84 23.42
CA LEU A 134 -8.90 17.65 24.06
C LEU A 134 -8.59 16.57 23.03
N ALA A 135 -7.47 15.86 23.19
CA ALA A 135 -7.15 14.60 22.53
C ALA A 135 -7.38 14.53 21.00
N TYR A 136 -7.03 15.58 20.24
CA TYR A 136 -7.20 15.65 18.78
C TYR A 136 -8.67 15.68 18.28
N SER A 137 -9.59 16.17 19.11
CA SER A 137 -11.03 16.19 18.80
C SER A 137 -11.35 16.91 17.48
N VAL A 138 -10.78 18.11 17.25
CA VAL A 138 -11.02 18.87 16.01
C VAL A 138 -10.52 18.12 14.77
N GLY A 139 -9.31 17.55 14.84
CA GLY A 139 -8.76 16.75 13.76
C GLY A 139 -9.59 15.49 13.48
N ALA A 140 -10.08 14.82 14.52
CA ALA A 140 -10.93 13.64 14.42
C ALA A 140 -12.29 13.98 13.78
N ILE A 141 -12.94 15.05 14.25
CA ILE A 141 -14.23 15.51 13.71
C ILE A 141 -14.09 15.87 12.23
N SER A 142 -13.09 16.65 11.84
CA SER A 142 -12.83 16.98 10.43
C SER A 142 -12.60 15.71 9.60
N CYS A 143 -11.80 14.79 10.11
CA CYS A 143 -11.49 13.54 9.41
C CYS A 143 -12.73 12.66 9.23
N LEU A 144 -13.62 12.57 10.22
CA LEU A 144 -14.83 11.74 10.14
C LEU A 144 -15.94 12.36 9.29
N ASN A 145 -15.99 13.70 9.19
CA ASN A 145 -17.00 14.41 8.42
C ASN A 145 -16.60 14.67 6.96
N HIS A 146 -15.34 14.44 6.58
CA HIS A 146 -14.88 14.65 5.22
C HIS A 146 -14.89 13.32 4.43
N PRO A 147 -15.45 13.27 3.20
CA PRO A 147 -15.57 12.03 2.42
C PRO A 147 -14.21 11.40 2.07
N ARG A 148 -13.13 12.19 2.08
CA ARG A 148 -11.75 11.74 1.86
C ARG A 148 -10.90 11.63 3.13
N PHE A 149 -11.51 11.60 4.31
CA PHE A 149 -10.81 11.47 5.60
C PHE A 149 -9.68 12.50 5.83
N LYS A 150 -9.95 13.76 5.50
CA LYS A 150 -9.00 14.87 5.65
C LYS A 150 -9.21 15.60 6.99
N ARG A 151 -8.11 15.82 7.72
CA ARG A 151 -8.11 16.74 8.88
C ARG A 151 -7.95 18.19 8.43
N LEU A 152 -8.12 19.16 9.34
CA LEU A 152 -7.99 20.58 9.00
C LEU A 152 -6.64 20.92 8.38
N GLY A 153 -5.55 20.38 8.93
CA GLY A 153 -4.23 20.54 8.35
C GLY A 153 -4.08 19.95 6.94
N ASP A 154 -4.77 18.86 6.63
CA ASP A 154 -4.76 18.28 5.27
C ASP A 154 -5.55 19.16 4.29
N LEU A 155 -6.69 19.71 4.74
CA LEU A 155 -7.52 20.62 3.95
C LEU A 155 -6.78 21.90 3.60
N ALA A 156 -6.13 22.53 4.58
CA ALA A 156 -5.40 23.77 4.38
C ALA A 156 -4.13 23.58 3.52
N ALA A 157 -3.51 22.42 3.58
CA ALA A 157 -2.30 22.11 2.81
C ALA A 157 -2.59 21.52 1.42
N GLY A 158 -3.84 21.18 1.09
CA GLY A 158 -4.17 20.50 -0.16
C GLY A 158 -3.56 19.09 -0.24
N THR A 159 -3.56 18.36 0.87
CA THR A 159 -2.92 17.04 0.97
C THR A 159 -3.89 15.94 1.35
N LEU A 160 -3.47 14.70 1.10
CA LEU A 160 -4.21 13.49 1.40
C LEU A 160 -3.27 12.42 1.95
N VAL A 161 -3.73 11.69 2.96
CA VAL A 161 -3.03 10.48 3.44
C VAL A 161 -3.67 9.28 2.79
N VAL A 162 -2.86 8.48 2.12
CA VAL A 162 -3.32 7.32 1.35
C VAL A 162 -2.57 6.07 1.79
N HIS A 163 -3.21 4.92 1.60
CA HIS A 163 -2.51 3.64 1.63
C HIS A 163 -1.51 3.60 0.48
N THR A 164 -0.29 3.18 0.80
CA THR A 164 0.67 2.76 -0.22
C THR A 164 0.23 1.38 -0.68
N ASP A 165 -0.09 1.23 -1.96
CA ASP A 165 -0.29 -0.09 -2.53
C ASP A 165 1.01 -0.88 -2.36
N LEU A 166 0.94 -2.01 -1.66
CA LEU A 166 2.06 -2.95 -1.66
C LEU A 166 2.25 -3.42 -3.12
N PRO A 167 3.49 -3.52 -3.60
CA PRO A 167 3.74 -4.13 -4.89
C PRO A 167 3.04 -5.47 -4.91
N VAL A 168 2.20 -5.71 -5.93
CA VAL A 168 1.62 -7.03 -6.14
C VAL A 168 2.79 -7.99 -6.28
N GLN A 169 3.01 -8.84 -5.27
CA GLN A 169 4.04 -9.85 -5.34
C GLN A 169 3.66 -10.75 -6.50
N ARG A 170 4.47 -10.72 -7.56
CA ARG A 170 4.31 -11.66 -8.66
C ARG A 170 4.61 -13.05 -8.10
N PRO A 171 3.69 -14.01 -8.28
CA PRO A 171 3.95 -15.39 -7.92
C PRO A 171 5.27 -15.87 -8.53
N THR A 172 6.09 -16.54 -7.74
CA THR A 172 7.37 -17.07 -8.21
C THR A 172 7.16 -18.45 -8.81
N LEU A 173 7.42 -18.57 -10.11
CA LEU A 173 7.41 -19.86 -10.80
C LEU A 173 8.75 -20.57 -10.61
N PRO A 174 8.79 -21.90 -10.51
CA PRO A 174 10.05 -22.65 -10.49
C PRO A 174 10.92 -22.35 -11.72
N ALA A 175 12.23 -22.28 -11.52
CA ALA A 175 13.19 -22.08 -12.61
C ALA A 175 13.41 -23.40 -13.36
N VAL A 176 12.51 -23.68 -14.30
CA VAL A 176 12.55 -24.85 -15.19
C VAL A 176 12.62 -24.34 -16.63
N GLU A 177 13.25 -25.12 -17.51
CA GLU A 177 13.28 -24.82 -18.94
C GLU A 177 11.85 -24.66 -19.51
N PRO A 178 11.53 -23.56 -20.20
CA PRO A 178 10.22 -23.36 -20.78
C PRO A 178 9.89 -24.46 -21.78
N TYR A 179 8.72 -25.07 -21.64
CA TYR A 179 8.24 -26.12 -22.53
C TYR A 179 6.96 -25.63 -23.22
N VAL A 180 7.04 -25.41 -24.53
CA VAL A 180 5.89 -25.03 -25.35
C VAL A 180 5.16 -26.30 -25.77
N VAL A 181 3.92 -26.45 -25.32
CA VAL A 181 3.05 -27.52 -25.79
C VAL A 181 2.62 -27.26 -27.24
N PRO A 182 2.63 -28.27 -28.12
CA PRO A 182 2.25 -28.11 -29.53
C PRO A 182 0.73 -27.99 -29.75
N VAL A 183 -0.03 -27.71 -28.69
CA VAL A 183 -1.49 -27.57 -28.67
C VAL A 183 -1.84 -26.22 -28.06
N ALA A 184 -2.81 -25.52 -28.65
CA ALA A 184 -3.30 -24.27 -28.12
C ALA A 184 -4.17 -24.51 -26.88
N LEU A 185 -3.69 -24.07 -25.72
CA LEU A 185 -4.43 -24.13 -24.45
C LEU A 185 -5.51 -23.04 -24.40
N GLN A 186 -6.70 -23.40 -23.94
CA GLN A 186 -7.77 -22.45 -23.61
C GLN A 186 -7.42 -21.63 -22.37
N LEU A 187 -8.10 -20.49 -22.17
CA LEU A 187 -7.85 -19.59 -21.04
C LEU A 187 -8.00 -20.28 -19.67
N GLU A 188 -8.96 -21.20 -19.55
CA GLU A 188 -9.20 -21.96 -18.32
C GLU A 188 -8.05 -22.94 -18.02
N GLU A 189 -7.54 -23.61 -19.06
CA GLU A 189 -6.42 -24.54 -18.96
C GLU A 189 -5.11 -23.81 -18.61
N GLN A 190 -4.86 -22.67 -19.26
CA GLN A 190 -3.73 -21.79 -18.95
C GLN A 190 -3.78 -21.33 -17.48
N ARG A 191 -4.95 -20.92 -17.00
CA ARG A 191 -5.16 -20.54 -15.59
C ARG A 191 -4.95 -21.71 -14.64
N ALA A 192 -5.36 -22.92 -15.00
CA ALA A 192 -5.17 -24.10 -14.17
C ALA A 192 -3.68 -24.46 -14.02
N VAL A 193 -2.93 -24.44 -15.13
CA VAL A 193 -1.47 -24.65 -15.15
C VAL A 193 -0.75 -23.60 -14.31
N LEU A 194 -1.06 -22.32 -14.51
CA LEU A 194 -0.47 -21.22 -13.74
C LEU A 194 -0.83 -21.32 -12.25
N SER A 195 -2.10 -21.55 -11.91
CA SER A 195 -2.56 -21.69 -10.53
C SER A 195 -1.84 -22.82 -9.77
N LEU A 196 -1.64 -23.98 -10.42
CA LEU A 196 -0.87 -25.06 -9.81
C LEU A 196 0.60 -24.66 -9.65
N ALA A 197 1.21 -24.09 -10.68
CA ALA A 197 2.63 -23.72 -10.64
C ALA A 197 2.93 -22.64 -9.58
N GLU A 198 2.02 -21.71 -9.37
CA GLU A 198 2.14 -20.65 -8.36
C GLU A 198 1.94 -21.16 -6.92
N ARG A 199 1.05 -22.14 -6.73
CA ARG A 199 0.64 -22.63 -5.39
C ARG A 199 1.29 -23.95 -4.99
N GLN A 200 2.08 -24.57 -5.86
CA GLN A 200 2.70 -25.87 -5.57
C GLN A 200 3.62 -25.83 -4.34
N GLY A 201 4.14 -24.67 -3.94
CA GLY A 201 4.95 -24.52 -2.72
C GLY A 201 4.22 -24.94 -1.44
N ASP A 202 2.89 -24.79 -1.43
CA ASP A 202 2.04 -25.06 -0.27
C ASP A 202 1.48 -26.51 -0.26
N LEU A 203 1.80 -27.32 -1.28
CA LEU A 203 1.28 -28.68 -1.45
C LEU A 203 2.29 -29.73 -1.00
N SER A 204 1.80 -30.92 -0.60
CA SER A 204 2.67 -32.09 -0.40
C SER A 204 3.16 -32.63 -1.75
N GLU A 205 4.32 -33.28 -1.78
CA GLU A 205 4.88 -33.87 -3.01
C GLU A 205 3.89 -34.84 -3.71
N ALA A 206 3.17 -35.65 -2.94
CA ALA A 206 2.13 -36.53 -3.47
C ALA A 206 1.01 -35.76 -4.17
N ARG A 207 0.53 -34.65 -3.58
CA ARG A 207 -0.53 -33.82 -4.17
C ARG A 207 -0.04 -33.05 -5.40
N LYS A 208 1.21 -32.58 -5.39
CA LYS A 208 1.82 -31.95 -6.57
C LYS A 208 1.85 -32.92 -7.75
N GLN A 209 2.30 -34.14 -7.51
CA GLN A 209 2.39 -35.16 -8.55
C GLN A 209 1.00 -35.54 -9.09
N GLU A 210 0.02 -35.74 -8.21
CA GLU A 210 -1.36 -36.06 -8.58
C GLU A 210 -2.00 -34.96 -9.44
N LEU A 211 -1.97 -33.70 -8.98
CA LEU A 211 -2.56 -32.59 -9.72
C LEU A 211 -1.81 -32.31 -11.03
N ALA A 212 -0.49 -32.44 -11.03
CA ALA A 212 0.28 -32.31 -12.26
C ALA A 212 -0.06 -33.43 -13.25
N ALA A 213 -0.22 -34.68 -12.79
CA ALA A 213 -0.63 -35.79 -13.64
C ALA A 213 -1.98 -35.54 -14.31
N ILE A 214 -2.97 -35.03 -13.57
CA ILE A 214 -4.29 -34.66 -14.09
C ILE A 214 -4.19 -33.58 -15.18
N LEU A 215 -3.29 -32.60 -15.03
CA LEU A 215 -3.12 -31.53 -16.03
C LEU A 215 -2.39 -31.99 -17.30
N VAL A 216 -1.49 -32.96 -17.20
CA VAL A 216 -0.68 -33.43 -18.34
C VAL A 216 -1.34 -34.59 -19.09
N GLU A 217 -2.29 -35.30 -18.48
CA GLU A 217 -3.03 -36.42 -19.10
C GLU A 217 -3.80 -36.01 -20.37
N PRO A 218 -4.60 -34.92 -20.39
CA PRO A 218 -5.26 -34.43 -21.60
C PRO A 218 -4.28 -34.00 -22.70
N LEU A 219 -3.03 -33.68 -22.32
CA LEU A 219 -1.97 -33.26 -23.24
C LEU A 219 -1.15 -34.45 -23.77
N HIS A 220 -1.52 -35.69 -23.41
CA HIS A 220 -0.81 -36.92 -23.77
C HIS A 220 0.68 -36.91 -23.39
N LEU A 221 1.01 -36.24 -22.29
CA LEU A 221 2.36 -36.15 -21.74
C LEU A 221 2.55 -37.19 -20.62
N SER A 222 3.80 -37.62 -20.41
CA SER A 222 4.12 -38.64 -19.40
C SER A 222 3.94 -38.15 -17.96
N ALA A 223 3.26 -38.95 -17.14
CA ALA A 223 3.06 -38.69 -15.72
C ALA A 223 4.36 -38.70 -14.89
N ASP A 224 5.43 -39.35 -15.37
CA ASP A 224 6.70 -39.48 -14.64
C ASP A 224 7.41 -38.13 -14.44
N LYS A 225 7.19 -37.19 -15.38
CA LYS A 225 7.77 -35.84 -15.35
C LYS A 225 6.69 -34.75 -15.28
N ALA A 226 5.49 -35.10 -14.82
CA ALA A 226 4.33 -34.21 -14.85
C ALA A 226 4.60 -32.85 -14.20
N VAL A 227 5.19 -32.82 -13.00
CA VAL A 227 5.49 -31.57 -12.28
C VAL A 227 6.46 -30.69 -13.07
N ALA A 228 7.53 -31.27 -13.60
CA ALA A 228 8.50 -30.53 -14.40
C ALA A 228 7.88 -29.98 -15.70
N GLN A 229 6.99 -30.75 -16.34
CA GLN A 229 6.30 -30.35 -17.56
C GLN A 229 5.29 -29.22 -17.29
N VAL A 230 4.46 -29.32 -16.26
CA VAL A 230 3.54 -28.24 -15.87
C VAL A 230 4.32 -26.96 -15.59
N ASN A 231 5.44 -27.05 -14.89
CA ASN A 231 6.31 -25.91 -14.61
C ASN A 231 6.92 -25.30 -15.87
N GLY A 232 7.37 -26.13 -16.82
CA GLY A 232 7.84 -25.68 -18.13
C GLY A 232 6.73 -24.99 -18.95
N ILE A 233 5.50 -25.53 -18.92
CA ILE A 233 4.34 -24.94 -19.59
C ILE A 233 4.02 -23.58 -18.97
N ALA A 234 3.92 -23.50 -17.64
CA ALA A 234 3.67 -22.25 -16.91
C ALA A 234 4.72 -21.16 -17.23
N ARG A 235 5.99 -21.56 -17.37
CA ARG A 235 7.08 -20.67 -17.79
C ARG A 235 6.93 -20.18 -19.23
N SER A 236 6.49 -21.05 -20.14
CA SER A 236 6.23 -20.64 -21.52
C SER A 236 5.08 -19.61 -21.63
N LEU A 237 4.05 -19.73 -20.79
CA LEU A 237 2.90 -18.83 -20.75
C LEU A 237 3.19 -17.44 -20.18
N THR A 238 4.17 -17.33 -19.29
CA THR A 238 4.55 -16.06 -18.63
C THR A 238 5.65 -15.28 -19.37
N GLY A 239 6.26 -15.90 -20.38
CA GLY A 239 7.40 -15.35 -21.12
C GLY A 239 8.73 -15.54 -20.38
N ALA A 240 9.83 -15.61 -21.13
CA ALA A 240 11.16 -15.62 -20.55
C ALA A 240 11.47 -14.26 -19.91
N THR A 241 11.45 -14.20 -18.58
CA THR A 241 12.03 -13.09 -17.81
C THR A 241 13.53 -13.24 -17.69
#